data_AF-W5S7S3-F1
#
_entry.id   AF-W5S7S3-F1
#
_cell.length_a   1.000
_cell.length_b   1.000
_cell.length_c   1.000
_cell.angle_alpha   90.00
_cell.angle_beta   90.00
_cell.angle_gamma   90.00
#
_symmetry.space_group_name_H-M   'P 1'
#
loop_
_entity.id
_entity.type
_entity.pdbx_description
1 polymer ?
#
loop_
_entity_poly.entity_id
_entity_poly.type
_entity_poly.pdbx_seq_one_letter_code
_entity_poly.pdbx_strand_id
1 'polypeptide(L)'
;IACSALWNGEADTIVAGGVNVLTNSDAFAGLSNGHFLSKTPNACKTWDVDADGYCRADGVVSFVLKRLEDAEADNDNILGVILGAGTNHSAEAVSITHPHAGAQAYLTSQILNQAGVDPLDVSY
;
A
#
# COMPACT_ATOMS: atom_id res chain seq x y z
N ILE A 1 -7.97 6.86 -4.29
CA ILE A 1 -9.21 7.57 -3.86
C ILE A 1 -8.87 8.95 -3.31
N ALA A 2 -8.21 9.10 -2.16
CA ALA A 2 -7.91 10.42 -1.58
C ALA A 2 -7.14 11.36 -2.53
N CYS A 3 -6.01 10.90 -3.10
CA CYS A 3 -5.25 11.70 -4.07
C CYS A 3 -6.10 12.10 -5.29
N SER A 4 -6.86 11.15 -5.85
CA SER A 4 -7.75 11.41 -6.99
C SER A 4 -8.80 12.46 -6.67
N ALA A 5 -9.41 12.42 -5.48
CA ALA A 5 -10.39 13.42 -5.05
C ALA A 5 -9.76 14.82 -4.93
N LEU A 6 -8.53 14.92 -4.40
CA LEU A 6 -7.78 16.20 -4.36
C LEU A 6 -7.45 16.72 -5.77
N TRP A 7 -6.96 15.85 -6.67
CA TRP A 7 -6.62 16.20 -8.04
C TRP A 7 -7.84 16.59 -8.88
N ASN A 8 -9.01 16.00 -8.60
CA ASN A 8 -10.27 16.34 -9.24
C ASN A 8 -10.96 17.57 -8.64
N GLY A 9 -10.42 18.15 -7.55
CA GLY A 9 -11.03 19.27 -6.85
C GLY A 9 -12.33 18.92 -6.10
N GLU A 10 -12.54 17.63 -5.77
CA GLU A 10 -13.71 17.17 -5.00
C GLU A 10 -13.60 17.52 -3.52
N ALA A 11 -12.38 17.74 -3.03
CA ALA A 11 -12.07 18.24 -1.70
C ALA A 11 -10.73 19.01 -1.70
N ASP A 12 -10.54 19.87 -0.70
CA ASP A 12 -9.31 20.67 -0.53
C ASP A 12 -8.40 20.11 0.58
N THR A 13 -8.97 19.34 1.50
CA THR A 13 -8.24 18.65 2.57
C THR A 13 -8.92 17.32 2.86
N ILE A 14 -8.14 16.25 2.97
CA ILE A 14 -8.64 14.90 3.21
C ILE A 14 -7.85 14.23 4.34
N VAL A 15 -8.56 13.59 5.27
CA VAL A 15 -7.94 12.63 6.19
C VAL A 15 -8.04 11.24 5.58
N ALA A 16 -6.88 10.63 5.30
CA ALA A 16 -6.77 9.26 4.79
C ALA A 16 -6.06 8.39 5.82
N GLY A 17 -6.40 7.11 5.89
CA GLY A 17 -5.80 6.22 6.90
C GLY A 17 -6.30 4.80 6.81
N GLY A 18 -5.90 4.00 7.80
CA GLY A 18 -6.28 2.60 7.90
C GLY A 18 -6.19 2.12 9.34
N VAL A 19 -7.01 1.11 9.66
CA VAL A 19 -7.03 0.46 10.96
C VAL A 19 -7.13 -1.05 10.77
N ASN A 20 -6.35 -1.79 11.54
CA ASN A 20 -6.47 -3.23 11.69
C ASN A 20 -6.31 -3.59 13.16
N VAL A 21 -7.31 -4.26 13.74
CA VAL A 21 -7.28 -4.75 15.13
C VAL A 21 -7.71 -6.21 15.16
N LEU A 22 -6.87 -7.07 15.75
CA LEU A 22 -6.99 -8.51 15.76
C LEU A 22 -7.71 -8.98 17.02
N THR A 23 -9.05 -9.01 16.97
CA THR A 23 -9.87 -9.33 18.16
C THR A 23 -10.45 -10.74 18.18
N ASN A 24 -10.44 -11.45 17.04
CA ASN A 24 -11.02 -12.78 16.91
C ASN A 24 -9.99 -13.83 16.47
N SER A 25 -9.91 -14.94 17.22
CA SER A 25 -9.08 -16.11 16.92
C SER A 25 -9.48 -16.85 15.64
N ASP A 26 -10.75 -16.81 15.23
CA ASP A 26 -11.22 -17.53 14.04
C ASP A 26 -10.55 -17.02 12.76
N ALA A 27 -10.26 -15.72 12.70
CA ALA A 27 -9.52 -15.14 11.58
C ALA A 27 -8.08 -15.69 11.52
N PHE A 28 -7.43 -15.91 12.66
CA PHE A 28 -6.13 -16.58 12.72
C PHE A 28 -6.24 -18.04 12.29
N ALA A 29 -7.23 -18.77 12.80
CA ALA A 29 -7.44 -20.17 12.46
C ALA A 29 -7.70 -20.33 10.95
N GLY A 30 -8.55 -19.49 10.36
CA GLY A 30 -8.83 -19.47 8.93
C GLY A 30 -7.59 -19.20 8.08
N LEU A 31 -6.79 -18.19 8.43
CA LEU A 31 -5.56 -17.88 7.71
C LEU A 31 -4.48 -18.97 7.87
N SER A 32 -4.40 -19.60 9.04
CA SER A 32 -3.51 -20.75 9.26
C SER A 32 -3.93 -21.95 8.42
N ASN A 33 -5.24 -22.24 8.34
CA ASN A 33 -5.79 -23.32 7.51
C ASN A 33 -5.62 -23.02 6.01
N GLY A 34 -5.63 -21.74 5.62
CA GLY A 34 -5.33 -21.29 4.27
C GLY A 34 -3.83 -21.21 3.94
N HIS A 35 -2.95 -21.63 4.84
CA HIS A 35 -1.49 -21.61 4.67
C HIS A 35 -0.89 -20.21 4.44
N PHE A 36 -1.54 -19.16 4.93
CA PHE A 36 -1.05 -17.78 4.80
C PHE A 36 -0.01 -17.40 5.87
N LEU A 37 -0.10 -18.03 7.04
CA LEU A 37 0.66 -17.63 8.22
C LEU A 37 1.95 -18.43 8.36
N SER A 38 3.03 -17.73 8.69
CA SER A 38 4.27 -18.37 9.15
C SER A 38 4.01 -19.14 10.45
N LYS A 39 4.60 -20.32 10.57
CA LYS A 39 4.52 -21.15 11.79
C LYS A 39 5.82 -21.13 12.58
N THR A 40 6.83 -20.43 12.07
CA THR A 40 8.18 -20.41 12.62
C THR A 40 8.50 -19.06 13.26
N PRO A 41 9.52 -18.97 14.13
CA PRO A 41 9.98 -17.70 14.68
C PRO A 41 10.45 -16.73 13.57
N ASN A 42 10.60 -15.44 13.91
CA ASN A 42 11.05 -14.35 13.03
C ASN A 42 9.99 -13.77 12.06
N ALA A 43 8.71 -13.70 12.50
CA ALA A 43 7.63 -12.95 11.86
C ALA A 43 7.63 -13.00 10.31
N CYS A 44 7.58 -11.85 9.63
CA CYS A 44 7.70 -11.77 8.16
C CYS A 44 9.17 -11.78 7.75
N LYS A 45 9.65 -12.89 7.18
CA LYS A 45 11.03 -13.07 6.72
C LYS A 45 11.21 -12.61 5.27
N THR A 46 10.96 -11.33 4.99
CA THR A 46 11.00 -10.79 3.62
C THR A 46 12.37 -11.05 2.97
N TRP A 47 12.36 -11.69 1.79
CA TRP A 47 13.54 -12.10 1.00
C TRP A 47 14.41 -13.21 1.60
N ASP A 48 14.01 -13.82 2.70
CA ASP A 48 14.72 -14.95 3.29
C ASP A 48 14.36 -16.28 2.59
N VAL A 49 15.32 -17.20 2.49
CA VAL A 49 15.13 -18.52 1.86
C VAL A 49 14.17 -19.41 2.66
N ASP A 50 14.07 -19.19 3.97
CA ASP A 50 13.22 -19.94 4.89
C ASP A 50 11.88 -19.21 5.17
N ALA A 51 11.46 -18.29 4.27
CA ALA A 51 10.18 -17.62 4.34
C ALA A 51 9.01 -18.61 4.10
N ASP A 52 8.10 -18.72 5.06
CA ASP A 52 7.05 -19.74 5.13
C ASP A 52 5.64 -19.16 5.32
N GLY A 53 5.49 -17.84 5.21
CA GLY A 53 4.23 -17.11 5.37
C GLY A 53 4.45 -15.73 6.02
N TYR A 54 3.36 -15.04 6.36
CA TYR A 54 3.44 -13.74 7.05
C TYR A 54 2.95 -13.83 8.50
N CYS A 55 3.27 -12.80 9.30
CA CYS A 55 2.75 -12.62 10.66
C CYS A 55 1.74 -11.47 10.70
N ARG A 56 0.62 -11.66 11.39
CA ARG A 56 -0.41 -10.61 11.51
C ARG A 56 0.02 -9.56 12.55
N ALA A 57 -0.42 -8.31 12.37
CA ALA A 57 -0.12 -7.21 13.30
C ALA A 57 -1.33 -6.27 13.46
N ASP A 58 -1.39 -5.61 14.61
CA ASP A 58 -2.31 -4.50 14.87
C ASP A 58 -1.69 -3.18 14.42
N GLY A 59 -2.54 -2.22 14.02
CA GLY A 59 -2.07 -0.89 13.66
C GLY A 59 -3.19 0.08 13.31
N VAL A 60 -2.95 1.35 13.59
CA VAL A 60 -3.79 2.48 13.15
C VAL A 60 -2.88 3.59 12.64
N VAL A 61 -3.25 4.18 11.51
CA VAL A 61 -2.52 5.30 10.92
C VAL A 61 -3.48 6.28 10.26
N SER A 62 -3.13 7.56 10.29
CA SER A 62 -3.83 8.62 9.58
C SER A 62 -2.84 9.63 9.01
N PHE A 63 -3.20 10.19 7.86
CA PHE A 63 -2.50 11.25 7.15
C PHE A 63 -3.50 12.37 6.82
N VAL A 64 -3.04 13.61 6.92
CA VAL A 64 -3.77 14.77 6.40
C VAL A 64 -3.14 15.11 5.05
N LEU A 65 -3.97 15.15 4.01
CA LEU A 65 -3.55 15.37 2.64
C LEU A 65 -4.19 16.64 2.10
N LYS A 66 -3.41 17.44 1.38
CA LYS A 66 -3.82 18.63 0.63
C LYS A 66 -3.14 18.63 -0.74
N ARG A 67 -3.62 19.45 -1.67
CA ARG A 67 -2.83 19.79 -2.86
C ARG A 67 -1.59 20.57 -2.39
N LEU A 68 -0.46 20.39 -3.08
CA LEU A 68 0.81 20.98 -2.68
C LEU A 68 0.72 22.52 -2.59
N GLU A 69 0.12 23.15 -3.60
CA GLU A 69 -0.10 24.59 -3.65
C GLU A 69 -0.90 25.13 -2.45
N ASP A 70 -1.92 24.40 -2.00
CA ASP A 70 -2.73 24.80 -0.84
C ASP A 70 -1.96 24.61 0.47
N ALA A 71 -1.12 23.59 0.56
CA ALA A 71 -0.27 23.36 1.73
C ALA A 71 0.81 24.44 1.84
N GLU A 72 1.40 24.84 0.71
CA GLU A 72 2.37 25.95 0.64
C GLU A 72 1.71 27.29 0.98
N ALA A 73 0.53 27.58 0.45
CA ALA A 73 -0.21 28.81 0.71
C ALA A 73 -0.58 28.97 2.20
N ASP A 74 -0.97 27.87 2.84
CA ASP A 74 -1.32 27.85 4.28
C ASP A 74 -0.08 27.73 5.19
N ASN A 75 1.12 27.62 4.62
CA ASN A 75 2.38 27.44 5.35
C ASN A 75 2.36 26.21 6.28
N ASP A 76 1.80 25.11 5.77
CA ASP A 76 1.75 23.82 6.45
C ASP A 76 3.12 23.16 6.55
N ASN A 77 3.31 22.31 7.57
CA ASN A 77 4.49 21.45 7.64
C ASN A 77 4.34 20.25 6.68
N ILE A 78 4.94 20.35 5.49
CA ILE A 78 4.87 19.32 4.45
C ILE A 78 5.83 18.17 4.78
N LEU A 79 5.27 17.00 5.13
CA LEU A 79 6.06 15.79 5.46
C LEU A 79 6.58 15.04 4.23
N GLY A 80 5.94 15.23 3.08
CA GLY A 80 6.28 14.57 1.81
C GLY A 80 5.24 14.86 0.73
N VAL A 81 5.59 14.55 -0.52
CA VAL A 81 4.74 14.79 -1.70
C VAL A 81 4.41 13.47 -2.39
N ILE A 82 3.13 13.25 -2.66
CA ILE A 82 2.66 12.08 -3.41
C ILE A 82 2.59 12.45 -4.90
N LEU A 83 3.57 11.98 -5.68
CA LEU A 83 3.69 12.30 -7.12
C LEU A 83 2.74 11.48 -8.00
N GLY A 84 2.36 10.28 -7.57
CA GLY A 84 1.48 9.40 -8.33
C GLY A 84 0.86 8.33 -7.46
N ALA A 85 -0.31 7.85 -7.86
CA ALA A 85 -1.02 6.76 -7.19
C ALA A 85 -1.88 6.00 -8.21
N GLY A 86 -1.96 4.68 -8.06
CA GLY A 86 -2.72 3.83 -8.98
C GLY A 86 -3.09 2.50 -8.35
N THR A 87 -4.06 1.82 -8.96
CA THR A 87 -4.51 0.49 -8.55
C THR A 87 -4.83 -0.34 -9.78
N ASN A 88 -4.54 -1.63 -9.74
CA ASN A 88 -5.02 -2.60 -10.74
C ASN A 88 -5.42 -3.91 -10.06
N HIS A 89 -5.65 -4.96 -10.86
CA HIS A 89 -6.05 -6.28 -10.39
C HIS A 89 -5.21 -7.38 -11.05
N SER A 90 -4.83 -8.40 -10.28
CA SER A 90 -4.09 -9.57 -10.77
C SER A 90 -5.04 -10.58 -11.44
N ALA A 91 -5.68 -10.20 -12.56
CA ALA A 91 -6.69 -11.01 -13.23
C ALA A 91 -6.15 -12.33 -13.82
N GLU A 92 -4.87 -12.36 -14.17
CA GLU A 92 -4.19 -13.50 -14.80
C GLU A 92 -3.44 -14.38 -13.79
N ALA A 93 -3.69 -14.21 -12.49
CA ALA A 93 -3.08 -15.01 -11.44
C ALA A 93 -3.48 -16.49 -11.54
N VAL A 94 -2.55 -17.38 -11.21
CA VAL A 94 -2.74 -18.84 -11.21
C VAL A 94 -3.79 -19.33 -10.20
N SER A 95 -4.07 -18.51 -9.18
CA SER A 95 -5.08 -18.74 -8.16
C SER A 95 -5.53 -17.38 -7.62
N ILE A 96 -6.76 -17.31 -7.14
CA ILE A 96 -7.37 -16.07 -6.61
C ILE A 96 -6.56 -15.40 -5.50
N THR A 97 -5.73 -16.16 -4.77
CA THR A 97 -4.88 -15.64 -3.68
C THR A 97 -3.41 -15.47 -4.07
N HIS A 98 -3.00 -15.94 -5.25
CA HIS A 98 -1.61 -15.84 -5.69
C HIS A 98 -1.35 -14.47 -6.34
N PRO A 99 -0.22 -13.80 -6.01
CA PRO A 99 0.15 -12.55 -6.67
C PRO A 99 0.57 -12.79 -8.13
N HIS A 100 0.44 -11.77 -8.98
CA HIS A 100 0.85 -11.81 -10.38
C HIS A 100 1.93 -10.78 -10.69
N ALA A 101 3.16 -11.23 -10.98
CA ALA A 101 4.32 -10.36 -11.20
C ALA A 101 4.13 -9.39 -12.37
N GLY A 102 3.52 -9.84 -13.48
CA GLY A 102 3.26 -8.98 -14.65
C GLY A 102 2.29 -7.84 -14.34
N ALA A 103 1.29 -8.09 -13.50
CA ALA A 103 0.33 -7.07 -13.09
C ALA A 103 0.99 -6.02 -12.18
N GLN A 104 1.86 -6.46 -11.27
CA GLN A 104 2.63 -5.56 -10.41
C GLN A 104 3.60 -4.70 -11.21
N ALA A 105 4.39 -5.30 -12.10
CA ALA A 105 5.32 -4.58 -12.97
C ALA A 105 4.60 -3.54 -13.84
N TYR A 106 3.47 -3.92 -14.45
CA TYR A 106 2.65 -3.00 -15.23
C TYR A 106 2.16 -1.81 -14.38
N LEU A 107 1.61 -2.07 -13.19
CA LEU A 107 1.14 -1.00 -12.30
C LEU A 107 2.27 -0.04 -11.93
N THR A 108 3.44 -0.56 -11.53
CA THR A 108 4.60 0.26 -11.16
C THR A 108 5.05 1.13 -12.32
N SER A 109 5.20 0.56 -13.53
CA SER A 109 5.57 1.35 -14.71
C SER A 109 4.51 2.41 -15.06
N GLN A 110 3.23 2.10 -14.92
CA GLN A 110 2.17 3.09 -15.15
C GLN A 110 2.24 4.26 -14.16
N ILE A 111 2.41 3.97 -12.87
CA ILE A 111 2.47 5.01 -11.83
C ILE A 111 3.71 5.89 -12.01
N LEU A 112 4.88 5.31 -12.27
CA LEU A 112 6.11 6.07 -12.50
C LEU A 112 6.00 6.97 -13.74
N ASN A 113 5.44 6.44 -14.84
CA ASN A 113 5.21 7.23 -16.06
C ASN A 113 4.22 8.38 -15.80
N GLN A 114 3.12 8.14 -15.08
CA GLN A 114 2.15 9.18 -14.75
C GLN A 114 2.74 10.24 -13.82
N ALA A 115 3.61 9.84 -12.90
CA ALA A 115 4.33 10.74 -12.00
C ALA A 115 5.51 11.46 -12.67
N GLY A 116 5.90 11.08 -13.88
CA GLY A 116 7.08 11.62 -14.57
C GLY A 116 8.40 11.29 -13.87
N VAL A 117 8.49 10.16 -13.18
CA VAL A 117 9.66 9.74 -12.40
C VAL A 117 10.44 8.68 -13.18
N ASP A 118 11.76 8.90 -13.36
CA ASP A 118 12.66 7.85 -13.86
C ASP A 118 12.82 6.77 -12.78
N PRO A 119 12.61 5.48 -13.08
CA PRO A 119 12.88 4.40 -12.12
C PRO A 119 14.26 4.45 -11.47
N LEU A 120 15.28 5.00 -12.15
CA LEU A 120 16.63 5.14 -11.61
C LEU A 120 16.78 6.25 -10.56
N ASP A 121 15.79 7.15 -10.44
CA ASP A 121 15.75 8.18 -9.39
C ASP A 121 15.11 7.67 -8.08
N VAL A 122 14.53 6.46 -8.08
CA VAL A 122 13.93 5.84 -6.90
C VAL A 122 15.02 5.23 -6.02
N SER A 123 15.16 5.74 -4.79
CA SER A 123 16.22 5.33 -3.86
C SER A 123 15.79 4.30 -2.81
N TYR A 124 14.49 4.05 -2.66
CA TYR A 124 13.90 3.06 -1.76
C TYR A 124 12.48 2.72 -2.22
#